data_AF-A0A7D5ZXC1-F1
#
_entry.id   AF-A0A7D5ZXC1-F1
#
_cell.length_a   1.000
_cell.length_b   1.000
_cell.length_c   1.000
_cell.angle_alpha   90.00
_cell.angle_beta   90.00
_cell.angle_gamma   90.00
#
_symmetry.space_group_name_H-M   'P 1'
#
loop_
_entity.id
_entity.type
_entity.pdbx_description
1 polymer ?
#
loop_
_entity_poly.entity_id
_entity_poly.type
_entity_poly.pdbx_seq_one_letter_code
_entity_poly.pdbx_strand_id
1 'polypeptide(L)'
;MWQRLLAALGLSPAARRADAKAAHCVAGSVGEQRTAALLQPLEAAGWLVLHDRAIPGARRANADHVLVSPGGQLFLVDSKLWSGRYPVYERGGTLWHGSADRGQSVRSVLYEADLVARAVGAAVQPVIAMHNAPVAGHGFFVQDVPVVPAARLVEVLRGNDGPRNRVAAAALGWRAAAVLPPHLG
;
A
#
# COMPACT_ATOMS: atom_id res chain seq x y z
N MET A 1 -3.64 -24.75 36.89
CA MET A 1 -5.01 -24.22 37.09
C MET A 1 -5.15 -22.75 36.70
N TRP A 2 -4.22 -21.86 37.06
CA TRP A 2 -4.31 -20.42 36.79
C TRP A 2 -4.31 -19.97 35.31
N GLN A 3 -3.61 -20.67 34.41
CA GLN A 3 -3.58 -20.32 32.97
C GLN A 3 -4.94 -20.46 32.27
N ARG A 4 -5.79 -21.41 32.69
CA ARG A 4 -7.12 -21.63 32.10
C ARG A 4 -8.14 -20.57 32.54
N LEU A 5 -8.00 -20.07 33.77
CA LEU A 5 -8.81 -18.95 34.31
C LEU A 5 -8.49 -17.62 33.61
N LEU A 6 -7.21 -17.34 33.35
CA LEU A 6 -6.80 -16.14 32.59
C LEU A 6 -7.19 -16.21 31.10
N ALA A 7 -7.26 -17.41 30.53
CA ALA A 7 -7.76 -17.60 29.17
C ALA A 7 -9.27 -17.33 29.05
N ALA A 8 -10.06 -17.77 30.05
CA ALA A 8 -11.51 -17.51 30.12
C ALA A 8 -11.86 -16.02 30.34
N LEU A 9 -10.94 -15.24 30.91
CA LEU A 9 -11.07 -13.78 31.12
C LEU A 9 -10.42 -12.93 30.01
N GLY A 10 -9.94 -13.54 28.91
CA GLY A 10 -9.28 -12.81 27.81
C GLY A 10 -7.89 -12.24 28.14
N LEU A 11 -7.31 -12.57 29.29
CA LEU A 11 -6.03 -12.02 29.77
C LEU A 11 -4.80 -12.89 29.40
N SER A 12 -4.98 -13.90 28.54
CA SER A 12 -3.87 -14.75 28.10
C SER A 12 -2.99 -14.07 27.03
N PRO A 13 -1.70 -14.43 26.92
CA PRO A 13 -0.85 -13.98 25.82
C PRO A 13 -1.39 -14.32 24.42
N ALA A 14 -2.13 -15.43 24.28
CA ALA A 14 -2.76 -15.82 23.03
C ALA A 14 -3.92 -14.90 22.65
N ALA A 15 -4.77 -14.52 23.62
CA ALA A 15 -5.85 -13.55 23.42
C ALA A 15 -5.28 -12.17 23.03
N ARG A 16 -4.26 -11.67 23.75
CA ARG A 16 -3.60 -10.40 23.40
C ARG A 16 -2.98 -10.40 21.98
N ARG A 17 -2.44 -11.53 21.53
CA ARG A 17 -1.91 -11.67 20.16
C ARG A 17 -3.03 -11.69 19.12
N ALA A 18 -4.14 -12.36 19.42
CA ALA A 18 -5.32 -12.36 18.56
C ALA A 18 -5.92 -10.96 18.44
N ASP A 19 -6.08 -10.24 19.56
CA ASP A 19 -6.57 -8.86 19.59
C ASP A 19 -5.64 -7.91 18.84
N ALA A 20 -4.32 -8.02 19.07
CA ALA A 20 -3.33 -7.21 18.35
C ALA A 20 -3.35 -7.49 16.84
N LYS A 21 -3.51 -8.76 16.45
CA LYS A 21 -3.66 -9.14 15.04
C LYS A 21 -4.95 -8.58 14.44
N ALA A 22 -6.07 -8.70 15.15
CA ALA A 22 -7.35 -8.15 14.72
C ALA A 22 -7.28 -6.63 14.57
N ALA A 23 -6.71 -5.92 15.54
CA ALA A 23 -6.49 -4.48 15.47
C ALA A 23 -5.58 -4.09 14.29
N HIS A 24 -4.56 -4.91 13.99
CA HIS A 24 -3.70 -4.67 12.83
C HIS A 24 -4.45 -4.87 11.51
N CYS A 25 -5.26 -5.92 11.39
CA CYS A 25 -6.11 -6.15 10.22
C CYS A 25 -7.11 -5.00 10.01
N VAL A 26 -7.79 -4.56 11.08
CA VAL A 26 -8.73 -3.43 11.03
C VAL A 26 -8.01 -2.14 10.63
N ALA A 27 -6.81 -1.89 11.17
CA ALA A 27 -6.03 -0.72 10.79
C ALA A 27 -5.63 -0.76 9.30
N GLY A 28 -5.25 -1.94 8.78
CA GLY A 28 -4.98 -2.17 7.36
C GLY A 28 -6.18 -1.78 6.50
N SER A 29 -7.33 -2.41 6.74
CA SER A 29 -8.55 -2.16 5.95
C SER A 29 -9.00 -0.70 6.00
N VAL A 30 -8.87 -0.02 7.16
CA VAL A 30 -9.19 1.42 7.28
C VAL A 30 -8.21 2.27 6.48
N GLY A 31 -6.92 1.91 6.47
CA GLY A 31 -5.91 2.59 5.65
C GLY A 31 -6.24 2.50 4.15
N GLU A 32 -6.54 1.29 3.68
CA GLU A 32 -6.93 1.02 2.29
C GLU A 32 -8.21 1.78 1.89
N GLN A 33 -9.24 1.78 2.74
CA GLN A 33 -10.48 2.53 2.48
C GLN A 33 -10.23 4.04 2.39
N ARG A 34 -9.39 4.59 3.27
CA ARG A 34 -9.02 6.01 3.23
C ARG A 34 -8.22 6.35 1.97
N THR A 35 -7.30 5.49 1.57
CA THR A 35 -6.57 5.67 0.32
C THR A 35 -7.52 5.60 -0.87
N ALA A 36 -8.43 4.62 -0.92
CA ALA A 36 -9.41 4.52 -1.99
C ALA A 36 -10.24 5.81 -2.13
N ALA A 37 -10.70 6.40 -1.01
CA ALA A 37 -11.38 7.70 -1.02
C ALA A 37 -10.51 8.84 -1.57
N LEU A 38 -9.21 8.89 -1.20
CA LEU A 38 -8.27 9.88 -1.74
C LEU A 38 -8.03 9.72 -3.25
N LEU A 39 -8.19 8.51 -3.80
CA LEU A 39 -7.96 8.21 -5.22
C LEU A 39 -9.16 8.53 -6.12
N GLN A 40 -10.37 8.70 -5.58
CA GLN A 40 -11.58 9.02 -6.37
C GLN A 40 -11.42 10.22 -7.33
N PRO A 41 -10.74 11.33 -6.96
CA PRO A 41 -10.51 12.43 -7.90
C PRO A 41 -9.58 12.07 -9.07
N LEU A 42 -8.78 11.01 -8.97
CA LEU A 42 -7.98 10.51 -10.09
C LEU A 42 -8.83 9.68 -11.05
N GLU A 43 -9.74 8.85 -10.54
CA GLU A 43 -10.71 8.11 -11.37
C GLU A 43 -11.54 9.08 -12.22
N ALA A 44 -12.05 10.14 -11.60
CA ALA A 44 -12.77 11.21 -12.31
C ALA A 44 -11.90 11.94 -13.36
N ALA A 45 -10.57 11.93 -13.19
CA ALA A 45 -9.61 12.51 -14.12
C ALA A 45 -9.12 11.53 -15.21
N GLY A 46 -9.71 10.33 -15.30
CA GLY A 46 -9.43 9.33 -16.32
C GLY A 46 -8.30 8.36 -15.97
N TRP A 47 -7.91 8.29 -14.69
CA TRP A 47 -7.06 7.20 -14.20
C TRP A 47 -7.90 5.94 -14.05
N LEU A 48 -7.33 4.78 -14.38
CA LEU A 48 -7.90 3.51 -13.95
C LEU A 48 -7.35 3.20 -12.56
N VAL A 49 -8.24 2.88 -11.61
CA VAL A 49 -7.84 2.42 -10.27
C VAL A 49 -8.42 1.04 -10.02
N LEU A 50 -7.54 0.08 -9.77
CA LEU A 50 -7.86 -1.31 -9.46
C LEU A 50 -7.56 -1.53 -7.98
N HIS A 51 -8.60 -1.46 -7.16
CA HIS A 51 -8.50 -1.74 -5.73
C HIS A 51 -8.47 -3.25 -5.47
N ASP A 52 -7.76 -3.64 -4.42
CA ASP A 52 -7.72 -4.96 -3.80
C ASP A 52 -7.60 -6.10 -4.84
N ARG A 53 -6.41 -6.20 -5.45
CA ARG A 53 -6.16 -7.17 -6.53
C ARG A 53 -5.30 -8.31 -6.04
N ALA A 54 -5.69 -9.53 -6.37
CA ALA A 54 -4.82 -10.68 -6.19
C ALA A 54 -3.62 -10.57 -7.14
N ILE A 55 -2.43 -10.87 -6.63
CA ILE A 55 -1.18 -10.79 -7.40
C ILE A 55 -0.80 -12.21 -7.85
N PRO A 56 -0.74 -12.50 -9.16
CA PRO A 56 -0.26 -13.79 -9.64
C PRO A 56 1.14 -14.12 -9.10
N GLY A 57 1.30 -15.33 -8.55
CA GLY A 57 2.55 -15.77 -7.93
C GLY A 57 2.72 -15.36 -6.46
N ALA A 58 1.89 -14.46 -5.93
CA ALA A 58 1.85 -14.19 -4.51
C ALA A 58 1.02 -15.25 -3.77
N ARG A 59 1.50 -15.73 -2.62
CA ARG A 59 0.77 -16.75 -1.84
C ARG A 59 -0.45 -16.19 -1.11
N ARG A 60 -0.28 -15.03 -0.47
CA ARG A 60 -1.28 -14.39 0.41
C ARG A 60 -1.22 -12.86 0.38
N ALA A 61 -0.51 -12.30 -0.60
CA ALA A 61 -0.40 -10.85 -0.75
C ALA A 61 -1.34 -10.40 -1.87
N ASN A 62 -2.05 -9.33 -1.59
CA ASN A 62 -2.87 -8.57 -2.50
C ASN A 62 -2.19 -7.21 -2.74
N ALA A 63 -2.46 -6.61 -3.89
CA ALA A 63 -2.11 -5.24 -4.17
C ALA A 63 -3.27 -4.36 -3.70
N ASP A 64 -3.02 -3.49 -2.72
CA ASP A 64 -4.03 -2.58 -2.19
C ASP A 64 -4.66 -1.77 -3.32
N HIS A 65 -3.85 -1.03 -4.09
CA HIS A 65 -4.31 -0.24 -5.23
C HIS A 65 -3.29 -0.25 -6.37
N VAL A 66 -3.71 -0.73 -7.54
CA VAL A 66 -2.95 -0.60 -8.79
C VAL A 66 -3.59 0.47 -9.65
N LEU A 67 -2.81 1.43 -10.12
CA LEU A 67 -3.31 2.55 -10.91
C LEU A 67 -2.65 2.58 -12.28
N VAL A 68 -3.45 2.88 -13.31
CA VAL A 68 -2.94 3.26 -14.63
C VAL A 68 -3.26 4.71 -14.88
N SER A 69 -2.22 5.52 -15.10
CA SER A 69 -2.37 6.94 -15.39
C SER A 69 -2.78 7.20 -16.85
N PRO A 70 -3.35 8.37 -17.16
CA PRO A 70 -3.62 8.79 -18.53
C PRO A 70 -2.39 8.87 -19.45
N GLY A 71 -1.18 9.05 -18.89
CA GLY A 71 0.09 8.97 -19.62
C GLY A 71 0.59 7.55 -19.89
N GLY A 72 -0.05 6.53 -19.31
CA GLY A 72 0.33 5.13 -19.48
C GLY A 72 1.36 4.61 -18.47
N GLN A 73 1.45 5.25 -17.29
CA GLN A 73 2.29 4.79 -16.19
C GLN A 73 1.49 3.86 -15.26
N LEU A 74 2.15 2.85 -14.70
CA LEU A 74 1.57 1.88 -13.76
C LEU A 74 2.13 2.11 -12.36
N PHE A 75 1.25 2.26 -11.38
CA PHE A 75 1.62 2.48 -9.97
C PHE A 75 1.05 1.37 -9.09
N LEU A 76 1.80 1.01 -8.05
CA LEU A 76 1.31 0.22 -6.92
C LEU A 76 1.34 1.10 -5.68
N VAL A 77 0.17 1.42 -5.11
CA VAL A 77 0.08 2.18 -3.86
C VAL A 77 -0.23 1.22 -2.73
N ASP A 78 0.69 1.12 -1.77
CA ASP A 78 0.54 0.38 -0.52
C ASP A 78 0.10 1.33 0.60
N SER A 79 -0.99 0.99 1.29
CA SER A 79 -1.61 1.82 2.31
C SER A 79 -1.13 1.41 3.70
N LYS A 80 -0.51 2.34 4.45
CA LYS A 80 -0.10 2.10 5.83
C LYS A 80 -0.82 3.04 6.78
N LEU A 81 -1.59 2.49 7.72
CA LEU A 81 -2.17 3.22 8.84
C LEU A 81 -1.40 2.91 10.12
N TRP A 82 -0.48 3.79 10.49
CA TRP A 82 0.32 3.64 11.71
C TRP A 82 -0.09 4.64 12.80
N SER A 83 0.34 4.39 14.03
CA SER A 83 0.04 5.28 15.15
C SER A 83 0.67 6.66 14.94
N GLY A 84 -0.13 7.71 15.11
CA GLY A 84 0.29 9.12 15.13
C GLY A 84 1.27 9.49 16.24
N ARG A 85 1.49 8.59 17.22
CA ARG A 85 2.35 8.84 18.38
C ARG A 85 3.83 8.96 18.02
N TYR A 86 4.26 8.35 16.92
CA TYR A 86 5.67 8.28 16.55
C TYR A 86 5.88 8.71 15.09
N PRO A 87 6.97 9.42 14.78
CA PRO A 87 7.27 9.83 13.43
C PRO A 87 7.73 8.66 12.57
N VAL A 88 7.54 8.82 11.26
CA VAL A 88 8.05 7.94 10.20
C VAL A 88 9.18 8.66 9.48
N TYR A 89 10.34 8.03 9.39
CA TYR A 89 11.55 8.61 8.82
C TYR A 89 12.46 7.54 8.22
N GLU A 90 13.37 7.98 7.36
CA GLU A 90 14.46 7.16 6.83
C GLU A 90 15.73 7.35 7.66
N ARG A 91 16.46 6.26 7.87
CA ARG A 91 17.83 6.31 8.40
C ARG A 91 18.61 5.09 7.92
N GLY A 92 19.68 5.34 7.17
CA GLY A 92 20.62 4.30 6.69
C GLY A 92 19.99 3.31 5.70
N GLY A 93 19.14 3.80 4.79
CA GLY A 93 18.39 2.98 3.82
C GLY A 93 17.22 2.20 4.41
N THR A 94 16.84 2.49 5.66
CA THR A 94 15.82 1.75 6.41
C THR A 94 14.67 2.67 6.81
N LEU A 95 13.44 2.15 6.71
CA LEU A 95 12.22 2.82 7.16
C LEU A 95 12.03 2.61 8.67
N TRP A 96 11.82 3.67 9.42
CA TRP A 96 11.61 3.65 10.87
C TRP A 96 10.25 4.23 11.25
N HIS A 97 9.65 3.70 12.32
CA HIS A 97 8.50 4.28 13.03
C HIS A 97 8.84 4.41 14.51
N GLY A 98 9.18 5.61 14.95
CA GLY A 98 9.82 5.80 16.26
C GLY A 98 11.14 5.01 16.34
N SER A 99 11.24 4.06 17.25
CA SER A 99 12.39 3.15 17.37
C SER A 99 12.20 1.79 16.68
N ALA A 100 11.05 1.55 16.05
CA ALA A 100 10.78 0.29 15.38
C ALA A 100 11.31 0.31 13.93
N ASP A 101 12.12 -0.69 13.58
CA ASP A 101 12.49 -0.99 12.19
C ASP A 101 11.25 -1.47 11.44
N ARG A 102 10.97 -0.83 10.31
CA ARG A 102 9.86 -1.12 9.41
C ARG A 102 10.32 -1.39 7.97
N GLY A 103 11.60 -1.71 7.77
CA GLY A 103 12.17 -2.01 6.45
C GLY A 103 11.49 -3.18 5.73
N GLN A 104 10.84 -4.09 6.47
CA GLN A 104 10.02 -5.14 5.87
C GLN A 104 8.86 -4.58 5.02
N SER A 105 8.30 -3.43 5.39
CA SER A 105 7.21 -2.80 4.63
C SER A 105 7.68 -2.41 3.22
N VAL A 106 8.88 -1.84 3.14
CA VAL A 106 9.52 -1.46 1.87
C VAL A 106 9.86 -2.69 1.03
N ARG A 107 10.44 -3.73 1.64
CA ARG A 107 10.73 -4.99 0.93
C ARG A 107 9.48 -5.68 0.41
N SER A 108 8.36 -5.58 1.13
CA SER A 108 7.10 -6.22 0.72
C SER A 108 6.50 -5.52 -0.49
N VAL A 109 6.40 -4.18 -0.48
CA VAL A 109 5.88 -3.44 -1.64
C VAL A 109 6.79 -3.55 -2.87
N LEU A 110 8.11 -3.64 -2.69
CA LEU A 110 9.03 -3.91 -3.81
C LEU A 110 8.80 -5.30 -4.41
N TYR A 111 8.62 -6.32 -3.58
CA TYR A 111 8.30 -7.68 -4.02
C TYR A 111 6.96 -7.75 -4.76
N GLU A 112 5.93 -7.10 -4.22
CA GLU A 112 4.61 -7.01 -4.84
C GLU A 112 4.66 -6.26 -6.18
N ALA A 113 5.38 -5.14 -6.24
CA ALA A 113 5.58 -4.39 -7.47
C ALA A 113 6.29 -5.21 -8.55
N ASP A 114 7.31 -5.99 -8.19
CA ASP A 114 7.99 -6.90 -9.12
C ASP A 114 7.04 -7.99 -9.65
N LEU A 115 6.24 -8.62 -8.79
CA LEU A 115 5.25 -9.60 -9.23
C LEU A 115 4.18 -8.99 -10.14
N VAL A 116 3.65 -7.81 -9.79
CA VAL A 116 2.70 -7.07 -10.63
C VAL A 116 3.34 -6.72 -11.97
N ALA A 117 4.59 -6.24 -11.95
CA ALA A 117 5.32 -5.88 -13.17
C ALA A 117 5.51 -7.07 -14.10
N ARG A 118 5.83 -8.25 -13.56
CA ARG A 118 5.95 -9.51 -14.32
C ARG A 118 4.60 -9.96 -14.88
N ALA A 119 3.53 -9.89 -14.09
CA ALA A 119 2.20 -10.29 -14.53
C ALA A 119 1.65 -9.38 -15.64
N VAL A 120 1.84 -8.07 -15.51
CA VAL A 120 1.38 -7.06 -16.49
C VAL A 120 2.36 -6.92 -17.67
N GLY A 121 3.63 -7.26 -17.49
CA GLY A 121 4.67 -7.03 -18.49
C GLY A 121 4.93 -5.53 -18.72
N ALA A 122 4.93 -4.74 -17.64
CA ALA A 122 5.19 -3.30 -17.63
C ALA A 122 5.86 -2.90 -16.31
N ALA A 123 6.70 -1.86 -16.33
CA ALA A 123 7.31 -1.33 -15.11
C ALA A 123 6.23 -0.77 -14.17
N VAL A 124 6.36 -1.06 -12.87
CA VAL A 124 5.46 -0.60 -11.81
C VAL A 124 6.22 0.34 -10.89
N GLN A 125 5.65 1.51 -10.59
CA GLN A 125 6.18 2.43 -9.61
C GLN A 125 5.50 2.19 -8.24
N PRO A 126 6.19 1.62 -7.25
CA PRO A 126 5.65 1.46 -5.90
C PRO A 126 5.59 2.80 -5.17
N VAL A 127 4.57 3.00 -4.33
CA VAL A 127 4.42 4.17 -3.45
C VAL A 127 3.83 3.70 -2.13
N ILE A 128 4.39 4.14 -1.00
CA ILE A 128 3.79 3.91 0.32
C ILE A 128 3.04 5.17 0.75
N ALA A 129 1.72 5.05 0.91
CA ALA A 129 0.87 6.10 1.44
C ALA A 129 0.70 5.93 2.96
N MET A 130 1.31 6.84 3.73
CA MET A 130 1.28 6.80 5.18
C MET A 130 0.13 7.66 5.74
N HIS A 131 -0.82 6.99 6.37
CA HIS A 131 -1.91 7.60 7.11
C HIS A 131 -1.54 7.75 8.58
N ASN A 132 -2.00 8.86 9.18
CA ASN A 132 -1.98 9.17 10.62
C ASN A 132 -0.59 9.41 11.25
N ALA A 133 0.43 8.60 10.94
CA ALA A 133 1.77 8.83 11.44
C ALA A 133 2.42 10.08 10.80
N PRO A 134 3.05 10.99 11.57
CA PRO A 134 3.78 12.11 11.02
C PRO A 134 4.96 11.61 10.17
N VAL A 135 4.95 11.90 8.88
CA VAL A 135 6.08 11.60 7.98
C VAL A 135 7.05 12.77 8.00
N ALA A 136 8.35 12.49 8.08
CA ALA A 136 9.38 13.53 8.06
C ALA A 136 9.28 14.39 6.78
N GLY A 137 9.20 15.70 6.96
CA GLY A 137 9.12 16.68 5.89
C GLY A 137 7.93 16.45 4.94
N HIS A 138 8.24 16.35 3.66
CA HIS A 138 7.27 16.28 2.57
C HIS A 138 7.05 14.85 2.05
N GLY A 139 7.70 13.86 2.67
CA GLY A 139 7.95 12.54 2.13
C GLY A 139 9.44 12.35 1.83
N PHE A 140 9.85 11.10 1.71
CA PHE A 140 11.24 10.71 1.45
C PHE A 140 11.28 9.36 0.72
N PHE A 141 12.46 8.95 0.28
CA PHE A 141 12.65 7.67 -0.39
C PHE A 141 13.33 6.67 0.54
N VAL A 142 12.94 5.40 0.45
CA VAL A 142 13.67 4.27 1.03
C VAL A 142 13.82 3.24 -0.05
N GLN A 143 15.06 2.95 -0.47
CA GLN A 143 15.34 2.03 -1.59
C GLN A 143 14.51 2.38 -2.84
N ASP A 144 14.55 3.66 -3.22
CA ASP A 144 13.79 4.24 -4.34
C ASP A 144 12.25 4.18 -4.23
N VAL A 145 11.71 3.68 -3.11
CA VAL A 145 10.26 3.72 -2.84
C VAL A 145 9.91 5.04 -2.15
N PRO A 146 9.07 5.91 -2.76
CA PRO A 146 8.55 7.09 -2.09
C PRO A 146 7.62 6.67 -0.94
N VAL A 147 7.95 7.14 0.27
CA VAL A 147 7.11 7.08 1.46
C VAL A 147 6.56 8.48 1.70
N VAL A 148 5.25 8.65 1.54
CA VAL A 148 4.62 9.97 1.49
C VAL A 148 3.48 10.08 2.51
N PRO A 149 3.22 11.27 3.09
CA PRO A 149 1.98 11.50 3.79
C PRO A 149 0.81 11.23 2.83
N ALA A 150 -0.21 10.48 3.27
CA ALA A 150 -1.34 10.12 2.42
C ALA A 150 -2.04 11.34 1.81
N ALA A 151 -2.07 12.48 2.54
CA ALA A 151 -2.61 13.75 2.05
C ALA A 151 -1.93 14.28 0.77
N ARG A 152 -0.70 13.85 0.48
CA ARG A 152 0.06 14.22 -0.73
C ARG A 152 0.04 13.15 -1.82
N LEU A 153 -0.58 12.00 -1.58
CA LEU A 153 -0.57 10.88 -2.52
C LEU A 153 -1.02 11.29 -3.93
N VAL A 154 -2.13 12.02 -4.03
CA VAL A 154 -2.68 12.47 -5.32
C VAL A 154 -1.72 13.43 -6.05
N GLU A 155 -1.08 14.33 -5.32
CA GLU A 155 -0.08 15.25 -5.86
C GLU A 155 1.11 14.48 -6.44
N VAL A 156 1.63 13.52 -5.67
CA VAL A 156 2.77 12.67 -6.06
C VAL A 156 2.43 11.84 -7.29
N LEU A 157 1.27 11.19 -7.33
CA LEU A 157 0.84 10.39 -8.48
C LEU A 157 0.74 11.26 -9.75
N ARG A 158 0.09 12.42 -9.66
CA ARG A 158 -0.03 13.35 -10.81
C ARG A 158 1.31 13.87 -11.29
N GLY A 159 2.22 14.21 -10.36
CA GLY A 159 3.56 14.69 -10.69
C GLY A 159 4.45 13.66 -11.37
N ASN A 160 4.13 12.37 -11.24
CA ASN A 160 4.85 11.26 -11.87
C ASN A 160 4.12 10.67 -13.08
N ASP A 161 3.00 11.28 -13.51
CA ASP A 161 2.38 10.94 -14.79
C ASP A 161 3.24 11.44 -15.95
N GLY A 162 3.18 10.72 -17.07
CA GLY A 162 3.81 11.12 -18.33
C GLY A 162 2.89 11.97 -19.20
N PRO A 163 3.37 12.39 -20.39
CA PRO A 163 2.53 12.96 -21.42
C PRO A 163 1.34 12.04 -21.75
N ARG A 164 0.13 12.61 -21.85
CA ARG A 164 -1.09 11.83 -22.08
C ARG A 164 -0.96 10.92 -23.31
N ASN A 165 -1.24 9.64 -23.11
CA ASN A 165 -1.26 8.62 -24.15
C ASN A 165 -2.45 7.66 -23.93
N ARG A 166 -3.62 8.05 -24.44
CA ARG A 166 -4.88 7.32 -24.20
C ARG A 166 -4.84 5.88 -24.71
N VAL A 167 -4.18 5.63 -25.85
CA VAL A 167 -4.10 4.29 -26.44
C VAL A 167 -3.24 3.38 -25.57
N ALA A 168 -2.05 3.84 -25.17
CA ALA A 168 -1.18 3.07 -24.29
C ALA A 168 -1.83 2.85 -22.91
N ALA A 169 -2.42 3.89 -22.32
CA ALA A 169 -3.12 3.80 -21.04
C ALA A 169 -4.28 2.80 -21.08
N ALA A 170 -5.10 2.83 -22.14
CA ALA A 170 -6.20 1.87 -22.30
C ALA A 170 -5.68 0.44 -22.44
N ALA A 171 -4.68 0.21 -23.32
CA ALA A 171 -4.10 -1.12 -23.52
C ALA A 171 -3.47 -1.69 -22.23
N LEU A 172 -2.75 -0.84 -21.49
CA LEU A 172 -2.15 -1.19 -20.21
C LEU A 172 -3.21 -1.49 -19.15
N GLY A 173 -4.26 -0.66 -19.07
CA GLY A 173 -5.38 -0.83 -18.14
C GLY A 173 -6.14 -2.13 -18.37
N TRP A 174 -6.47 -2.45 -19.62
CA TRP A 174 -7.11 -3.72 -19.99
C TRP A 174 -6.26 -4.92 -19.56
N ARG A 175 -4.95 -4.86 -19.82
CA ARG A 175 -4.04 -5.94 -19.43
C ARG A 175 -3.93 -6.08 -17.92
N ALA A 176 -3.76 -4.98 -17.20
CA ALA A 176 -3.69 -4.96 -15.73
C ALA A 176 -4.96 -5.56 -15.11
N ALA A 177 -6.14 -5.15 -15.58
CA ALA A 177 -7.41 -5.67 -15.08
C ALA A 177 -7.60 -7.16 -15.37
N ALA A 178 -7.11 -7.64 -16.52
CA ALA A 178 -7.21 -9.04 -16.92
C ALA A 178 -6.30 -9.98 -16.12
N VAL A 179 -5.06 -9.55 -15.82
CA VAL A 179 -4.05 -10.42 -15.18
C VAL A 179 -4.03 -10.31 -13.66
N LEU A 180 -4.54 -9.21 -13.11
CA LEU A 180 -4.67 -9.02 -11.66
C LEU A 180 -6.16 -9.14 -11.32
N PRO A 181 -6.72 -10.32 -10.99
CA PRO A 181 -8.14 -10.45 -10.67
C PRO A 181 -8.48 -9.78 -9.31
N PRO A 182 -9.77 -9.51 -9.01
CA PRO A 182 -10.15 -9.05 -7.68
C PRO A 182 -9.68 -10.04 -6.60
N HIS A 183 -9.18 -9.54 -5.48
CA HIS A 183 -8.92 -10.37 -4.32
C HIS A 183 -10.26 -10.72 -3.66
N LEU A 184 -10.50 -12.01 -3.47
CA LEU A 184 -11.63 -12.51 -2.71
C LEU A 184 -11.05 -12.88 -1.34
N GLY A 185 -11.28 -12.02 -0.35
CA GLY A 185 -10.72 -12.17 1.01
C GLY A 185 -11.03 -13.50 1.70
#